data_AF-Q27SS1-F1
#
_entry.id   AF-Q27SS1-F1
#
_cell.length_a   1.000
_cell.length_b   1.000
_cell.length_c   1.000
_cell.angle_alpha   90.00
_cell.angle_beta   90.00
_cell.angle_gamma   90.00
#
_symmetry.space_group_name_H-M   'P 1'
#
loop_
_entity.id
_entity.type
_entity.pdbx_description
1 polymer ?
#
loop_
_entity_poly.entity_id
_entity_poly.type
_entity_poly.pdbx_seq_one_letter_code
_entity_poly.pdbx_strand_id
1 'polypeptide(L)'
;PLPAPKKGQVLVEVKAVGANFFDILLVQGKYQYKPKGDFIPGTEFAGIVRQVGPGVTGFAAGDRVFGAVQVGAYATHVLADTHSLFKIPGALSFEEASGIFITYPTSYAALVLRANVQPGETVLVHAGAGGVGLAAIQIAKLLGATVIGTASSPEKLAIMRAQGADHV
;
A
#
# COMPACT_ATOMS: atom_id res chain seq x y z
N PRO A 1 -6.09 18.36 -20.68
CA PRO A 1 -4.65 18.04 -20.87
C PRO A 1 -4.05 17.45 -19.58
N LEU A 2 -3.19 16.44 -19.70
CA LEU A 2 -2.46 15.91 -18.54
C LEU A 2 -1.37 16.89 -18.09
N PRO A 3 -1.13 17.05 -16.78
CA PRO A 3 -0.09 17.93 -16.28
C PRO A 3 1.31 17.36 -16.56
N ALA A 4 2.26 18.23 -16.89
CA ALA A 4 3.66 17.82 -17.08
C ALA A 4 4.38 17.68 -15.73
N PRO A 5 5.23 16.65 -15.56
CA PRO A 5 5.99 16.46 -14.32
C PRO A 5 7.03 17.56 -14.11
N LYS A 6 7.12 18.07 -12.87
CA LYS A 6 8.15 19.03 -12.45
C LYS A 6 9.43 18.31 -11.99
N LYS A 7 10.46 19.09 -11.63
CA LYS A 7 11.69 18.53 -11.02
C LYS A 7 11.33 17.62 -9.84
N GLY A 8 11.89 16.42 -9.81
CA GLY A 8 11.63 15.42 -8.76
C GLY A 8 10.32 14.63 -8.92
N GLN A 9 9.55 14.86 -9.99
CA GLN A 9 8.28 14.19 -10.26
C GLN A 9 8.32 13.32 -11.51
N VAL A 10 7.42 12.36 -11.55
CA VAL A 10 7.10 11.59 -12.76
C VAL A 10 5.59 11.58 -12.96
N LEU A 11 5.17 11.46 -14.22
CA LEU A 11 3.79 11.18 -14.58
C LEU A 11 3.64 9.67 -14.75
N VAL A 12 2.77 9.06 -13.97
CA VAL A 12 2.47 7.62 -14.01
C VAL A 12 1.10 7.43 -14.62
N GLU A 13 0.99 6.53 -15.61
CA GLU A 13 -0.30 5.96 -16.00
C GLU A 13 -0.68 4.87 -15.00
N VAL A 14 -1.77 5.09 -14.28
CA VAL A 14 -2.25 4.22 -13.22
C VAL A 14 -2.86 2.96 -13.84
N LYS A 15 -2.46 1.79 -13.33
CA LYS A 15 -2.97 0.48 -13.73
C LYS A 15 -3.80 -0.17 -12.63
N ALA A 16 -3.43 0.05 -11.37
CA ALA A 16 -4.19 -0.38 -10.20
C ALA A 16 -4.06 0.65 -9.07
N VAL A 17 -5.05 0.66 -8.17
CA VAL A 17 -5.08 1.53 -6.99
C VAL A 17 -5.32 0.70 -5.74
N GLY A 18 -4.63 1.06 -4.66
CA GLY A 18 -4.88 0.52 -3.34
C GLY A 18 -6.01 1.30 -2.68
N ALA A 19 -7.02 0.61 -2.15
CA ALA A 19 -8.12 1.23 -1.45
C ALA A 19 -8.00 1.06 0.06
N ASN A 20 -7.94 2.17 0.79
CA ASN A 20 -7.77 2.18 2.23
C ASN A 20 -9.01 2.73 2.95
N PHE A 21 -9.20 2.31 4.20
CA PHE A 21 -10.30 2.81 5.02
C PHE A 21 -10.22 4.32 5.27
N PHE A 22 -9.00 4.85 5.37
CA PHE A 22 -8.82 6.29 5.56
C PHE A 22 -9.23 7.11 4.33
N ASP A 23 -9.22 6.54 3.12
CA ASP A 23 -9.74 7.24 1.92
C ASP A 23 -11.25 7.52 2.08
N ILE A 24 -12.00 6.60 2.70
CA ILE A 24 -13.43 6.79 3.02
C ILE A 24 -13.58 7.91 4.06
N LEU A 25 -12.77 7.91 5.11
CA LEU A 25 -12.79 8.96 6.13
C LEU A 25 -12.43 10.32 5.54
N LEU A 26 -11.51 10.37 4.58
CA LEU A 26 -11.08 11.57 3.88
C LEU A 26 -12.24 12.17 3.07
N VAL A 27 -12.91 11.35 2.26
CA VAL A 27 -14.09 11.76 1.47
C VAL A 27 -15.24 12.21 2.37
N GLN A 28 -15.40 11.62 3.55
CA GLN A 28 -16.40 12.04 4.53
C GLN A 28 -16.00 13.29 5.34
N GLY A 29 -14.80 13.85 5.14
CA GLY A 29 -14.28 14.98 5.92
C GLY A 29 -13.97 14.66 7.39
N LYS A 30 -13.89 13.37 7.74
CA LYS A 30 -13.65 12.85 9.10
C LYS A 30 -12.19 12.50 9.36
N TYR A 31 -11.34 12.51 8.34
CA TYR A 31 -9.92 12.25 8.50
C TYR A 31 -9.17 13.48 9.06
N GLN A 32 -8.00 13.24 9.66
CA GLN A 32 -7.15 14.27 10.25
C GLN A 32 -6.62 15.27 9.20
N TYR A 33 -6.25 14.76 8.03
CA TYR A 33 -5.92 15.58 6.88
C TYR A 33 -7.20 15.94 6.12
N LYS A 34 -7.38 17.22 5.80
CA LYS A 34 -8.56 17.74 5.11
C LYS A 34 -8.12 18.57 3.89
N PRO A 35 -8.19 18.01 2.67
CA PRO A 35 -7.92 18.74 1.45
C PRO A 35 -8.79 20.00 1.37
N LYS A 36 -8.22 21.10 0.88
CA LYS A 36 -8.99 22.33 0.63
C LYS A 36 -9.57 22.27 -0.77
N GLY A 37 -10.87 22.53 -0.90
CA GLY A 37 -11.57 22.55 -2.19
C GLY A 37 -11.78 21.16 -2.78
N ASP A 38 -12.08 21.12 -4.07
CA ASP A 38 -12.30 19.88 -4.80
C ASP A 38 -11.01 19.06 -4.91
N PHE A 39 -11.11 17.75 -4.70
CA PHE A 39 -9.97 16.84 -4.81
C PHE A 39 -10.40 15.49 -5.38
N ILE A 40 -9.43 14.79 -5.97
CA ILE A 40 -9.59 13.40 -6.41
C ILE A 40 -9.14 12.49 -5.26
N PRO A 41 -9.95 11.51 -4.81
CA PRO A 41 -9.55 10.61 -3.73
C PRO A 41 -8.40 9.66 -4.10
N GLY A 42 -7.97 8.86 -3.13
CA GLY A 42 -7.00 7.78 -3.31
C GLY A 42 -5.56 8.22 -3.09
N THR A 43 -4.81 7.30 -2.50
CA THR A 43 -3.44 7.53 -2.04
C THR A 43 -2.45 6.63 -2.75
N GLU A 44 -2.67 5.32 -2.73
CA GLU A 44 -1.74 4.33 -3.29
C GLU A 44 -2.10 3.89 -4.70
N PHE A 45 -1.09 3.65 -5.51
CA PHE A 45 -1.24 3.19 -6.88
C PHE A 45 -0.07 2.32 -7.33
N ALA A 46 -0.30 1.61 -8.42
CA ALA A 46 0.74 1.00 -9.24
C ALA A 46 0.47 1.28 -10.72
N GLY A 47 1.52 1.46 -11.50
CA GLY A 47 1.39 1.86 -12.89
C GLY A 47 2.71 1.92 -13.66
N ILE A 48 2.66 2.60 -14.80
CA ILE A 48 3.79 2.73 -15.73
C ILE A 48 4.20 4.19 -15.82
N VAL A 49 5.47 4.48 -15.64
CA VAL A 49 6.02 5.83 -15.85
C VAL A 49 5.86 6.21 -17.33
N ARG A 50 5.21 7.35 -17.59
CA ARG A 50 5.01 7.89 -18.94
C ARG A 50 5.93 9.06 -19.24
N GLN A 51 6.19 9.92 -18.25
CA GLN A 51 7.09 11.06 -18.39
C GLN A 51 7.88 11.24 -17.09
N VAL A 52 9.12 11.70 -17.21
CA VAL A 52 9.97 12.06 -16.08
C VAL A 52 10.24 13.55 -16.10
N GLY A 53 10.21 14.18 -14.93
CA GLY A 53 10.50 15.59 -14.80
C GLY A 53 11.99 15.91 -14.94
N PRO A 54 12.35 17.19 -15.12
CA PRO A 54 13.74 17.61 -15.30
C PRO A 54 14.65 17.16 -14.15
N GLY A 55 15.79 16.54 -14.47
CA GLY A 55 16.80 16.12 -13.50
C GLY A 55 16.42 14.89 -12.65
N VAL A 56 15.29 14.23 -12.94
CA VAL A 56 14.97 12.94 -12.31
C VAL A 56 15.95 11.88 -12.80
N THR A 57 16.56 11.18 -11.85
CA THR A 57 17.41 10.00 -12.09
C THR A 57 16.81 8.80 -11.36
N GLY A 58 17.13 7.58 -11.80
CA GLY A 58 16.61 6.34 -11.21
C GLY A 58 15.26 5.85 -11.75
N PHE A 59 14.50 6.71 -12.42
CA PHE A 59 13.25 6.36 -13.13
C PHE A 59 13.31 6.76 -14.59
N ALA A 60 12.67 5.97 -15.45
CA ALA A 60 12.56 6.20 -16.88
C ALA A 60 11.15 5.84 -17.38
N ALA A 61 10.75 6.41 -18.53
CA ALA A 61 9.51 6.02 -19.19
C ALA A 61 9.50 4.50 -19.48
N GLY A 62 8.38 3.85 -19.21
CA GLY A 62 8.23 2.40 -19.31
C GLY A 62 8.49 1.64 -18.01
N ASP A 63 9.12 2.26 -17.00
CA ASP A 63 9.30 1.62 -15.69
C ASP A 63 7.94 1.28 -15.06
N ARG A 64 7.85 0.06 -14.53
CA ARG A 64 6.73 -0.39 -13.69
C ARG A 64 6.99 0.06 -12.27
N VAL A 65 6.09 0.87 -11.71
CA VAL A 65 6.27 1.48 -10.38
C VAL A 65 5.03 1.32 -9.52
N PHE A 66 5.22 1.34 -8.21
CA PHE A 66 4.16 1.54 -7.22
C PHE A 66 4.57 2.65 -6.26
N GLY A 67 3.60 3.25 -5.59
CA GLY A 67 3.86 4.33 -4.67
C GLY A 67 2.62 4.99 -4.14
N ALA A 68 2.80 6.17 -3.56
CA ALA A 68 1.72 6.95 -3.00
C ALA A 68 1.83 8.44 -3.32
N VAL A 69 0.66 9.08 -3.35
CA VAL A 69 0.48 10.53 -3.30
C VAL A 69 -0.47 10.86 -2.16
N GLN A 70 -0.48 12.10 -1.68
CA GLN A 70 -1.38 12.50 -0.60
C GLN A 70 -2.86 12.34 -0.98
N VAL A 71 -3.20 12.71 -2.22
CA VAL A 71 -4.51 12.55 -2.86
C VAL A 71 -4.31 12.49 -4.37
N GLY A 72 -5.28 11.93 -5.10
CA GLY A 72 -5.32 11.96 -6.56
C GLY A 72 -4.97 10.66 -7.26
N ALA A 73 -4.75 9.57 -6.52
CA ALA A 73 -4.40 8.28 -7.10
C ALA A 73 -5.57 7.61 -7.83
N TYR A 74 -6.83 7.91 -7.48
CA TYR A 74 -8.01 7.38 -8.17
C TYR A 74 -8.29 8.13 -9.49
N ALA A 75 -7.29 8.13 -10.36
CA ALA A 75 -7.30 8.75 -11.67
C ALA A 75 -6.60 7.85 -12.68
N THR A 76 -6.74 8.13 -13.98
CA THR A 76 -6.01 7.39 -15.03
C THR A 76 -4.52 7.71 -15.03
N HIS A 77 -4.13 8.89 -14.52
CA HIS A 77 -2.76 9.34 -14.42
C HIS A 77 -2.55 10.13 -13.13
N VAL A 78 -1.35 10.02 -12.57
CA VAL A 78 -0.96 10.72 -11.35
C VAL A 78 0.44 11.30 -11.47
N LEU A 79 0.63 12.52 -10.98
CA LEU A 79 1.97 13.07 -10.75
C LEU A 79 2.44 12.61 -9.38
N ALA A 80 3.55 11.89 -9.35
CA ALA A 80 4.11 11.34 -8.14
C ALA A 80 5.54 11.84 -7.93
N ASP A 81 5.86 12.17 -6.69
CA ASP A 81 7.21 12.51 -6.30
C ASP A 81 8.07 11.25 -6.24
N THR A 82 9.27 11.33 -6.81
CA THR A 82 10.21 10.20 -6.92
C THR A 82 10.62 9.58 -5.59
N HIS A 83 10.54 10.32 -4.47
CA HIS A 83 10.83 9.80 -3.13
C HIS A 83 9.71 8.91 -2.55
N SER A 84 8.52 8.97 -3.15
CA SER A 84 7.35 8.16 -2.77
C SER A 84 7.03 7.10 -3.84
N LEU A 85 8.04 6.72 -4.62
CA LEU A 85 7.94 5.72 -5.67
C LEU A 85 9.00 4.63 -5.51
N PHE A 86 8.60 3.42 -5.86
CA PHE A 86 9.47 2.25 -5.94
C PHE A 86 9.20 1.53 -7.25
N LYS A 87 10.25 0.91 -7.82
CA LYS A 87 10.06 -0.01 -8.95
C LYS A 87 9.37 -1.27 -8.46
N ILE A 88 8.42 -1.79 -9.23
CA ILE A 88 7.75 -3.06 -8.90
C ILE A 88 8.80 -4.18 -9.00
N PRO A 89 9.08 -4.92 -7.92
CA PRO A 89 10.07 -5.98 -7.92
C PRO A 89 9.53 -7.25 -8.61
N GLY A 90 10.41 -7.90 -9.38
CA GLY A 90 10.14 -9.22 -9.96
C GLY A 90 8.87 -9.27 -10.81
N ALA A 91 8.04 -10.28 -10.57
CA ALA A 91 6.85 -10.59 -11.35
C ALA A 91 5.54 -10.09 -10.71
N LEU A 92 5.59 -9.29 -9.64
CA LEU A 92 4.37 -8.80 -8.98
C LEU A 92 3.47 -8.09 -9.99
N SER A 93 2.16 -8.36 -9.92
CA SER A 93 1.17 -7.66 -10.73
C SER A 93 1.02 -6.20 -10.27
N PHE A 94 0.30 -5.38 -11.05
CA PHE A 94 0.02 -4.02 -10.61
C PHE A 94 -0.93 -4.02 -9.42
N GLU A 95 -1.89 -4.94 -9.40
CA GLU A 95 -2.87 -5.12 -8.33
C GLU A 95 -2.16 -5.48 -7.01
N GLU A 96 -1.25 -6.46 -7.04
CA GLU A 96 -0.44 -6.84 -5.88
C GLU A 96 0.43 -5.67 -5.40
N ALA A 97 1.13 -4.99 -6.31
CA ALA A 97 2.03 -3.90 -5.96
C ALA A 97 1.30 -2.68 -5.38
N SER A 98 0.08 -2.40 -5.87
CA SER A 98 -0.72 -1.26 -5.42
C SER A 98 -1.16 -1.34 -3.96
N GLY A 99 -1.15 -2.54 -3.36
CA GLY A 99 -1.49 -2.75 -1.96
C GLY A 99 -0.31 -2.65 -0.98
N ILE A 100 0.92 -2.39 -1.45
CA ILE A 100 2.12 -2.56 -0.61
C ILE A 100 2.48 -1.32 0.20
N PHE A 101 2.42 -0.13 -0.40
CA PHE A 101 3.10 1.07 0.08
C PHE A 101 2.67 1.54 1.49
N ILE A 102 1.42 1.32 1.87
CA ILE A 102 0.84 1.70 3.16
C ILE A 102 0.69 0.46 4.03
N THR A 103 0.11 -0.62 3.51
CA THR A 103 -0.31 -1.74 4.37
C THR A 103 0.89 -2.47 4.98
N TYR A 104 1.94 -2.75 4.21
CA TYR A 104 3.11 -3.48 4.69
C TYR A 104 3.97 -2.62 5.63
N PRO A 105 4.34 -1.37 5.30
CA PRO A 105 5.06 -0.51 6.25
C PRO A 105 4.28 -0.27 7.54
N THR A 106 2.95 -0.17 7.48
CA THR A 106 2.09 -0.03 8.68
C THR A 106 2.22 -1.25 9.59
N SER A 107 2.05 -2.45 9.03
CA SER A 107 2.18 -3.70 9.79
C SER A 107 3.61 -3.95 10.27
N TYR A 108 4.61 -3.60 9.46
CA TYR A 108 6.02 -3.70 9.83
C TYR A 108 6.35 -2.77 10.99
N ALA A 109 5.91 -1.52 10.95
CA ALA A 109 6.10 -0.58 12.04
C ALA A 109 5.46 -1.09 13.34
N ALA A 110 4.24 -1.63 13.26
CA ALA A 110 3.56 -2.18 14.42
C ALA A 110 4.31 -3.39 15.03
N LEU A 111 4.72 -4.35 14.20
CA LEU A 111 5.30 -5.61 14.67
C LEU A 111 6.79 -5.50 15.00
N VAL A 112 7.57 -4.85 14.14
CA VAL A 112 9.04 -4.80 14.26
C VAL A 112 9.48 -3.60 15.09
N LEU A 113 8.97 -2.41 14.79
CA LEU A 113 9.47 -1.18 15.43
C LEU A 113 8.81 -0.91 16.79
N ARG A 114 7.53 -1.26 16.93
CA ARG A 114 6.73 -0.95 18.13
C ARG A 114 6.62 -2.11 19.09
N ALA A 115 6.15 -3.27 18.61
CA ALA A 115 6.03 -4.47 19.42
C ALA A 115 7.38 -5.19 19.59
N ASN A 116 8.29 -5.03 18.61
CA ASN A 116 9.57 -5.74 18.56
C ASN A 116 9.41 -7.26 18.72
N VAL A 117 8.50 -7.84 17.93
CA VAL A 117 8.16 -9.27 17.97
C VAL A 117 9.42 -10.12 17.79
N GLN A 118 9.59 -11.10 18.68
CA GLN A 118 10.69 -12.05 18.67
C GLN A 118 10.25 -13.44 18.17
N PRO A 119 11.17 -14.25 17.62
CA PRO A 119 10.88 -15.63 17.27
C PRO A 119 10.34 -16.42 18.46
N GLY A 120 9.29 -17.22 18.23
CA GLY A 120 8.62 -18.01 19.27
C GLY A 120 7.52 -17.29 20.04
N GLU A 121 7.35 -15.98 19.87
CA GLU A 121 6.22 -15.25 20.46
C GLU A 121 4.90 -15.55 19.73
N THR A 122 3.78 -15.19 20.35
CA THR A 122 2.44 -15.34 19.78
C THR A 122 1.84 -13.97 19.45
N VAL A 123 1.35 -13.81 18.22
CA VAL A 123 0.72 -12.57 17.72
C VAL A 123 -0.75 -12.84 17.41
N LEU A 124 -1.64 -12.05 18.04
CA LEU A 124 -3.05 -12.00 17.70
C LEU A 124 -3.33 -10.87 16.70
N VAL A 125 -3.79 -11.22 15.49
CA VAL A 125 -4.17 -10.27 14.44
C VAL A 125 -5.69 -10.17 14.36
N HIS A 126 -6.25 -9.09 14.91
CA HIS A 126 -7.67 -8.80 14.79
C HIS A 126 -8.05 -8.36 13.38
N ALA A 127 -9.23 -8.78 12.91
CA ALA A 127 -9.74 -8.48 11.57
C ALA A 127 -8.70 -8.81 10.47
N GLY A 128 -8.04 -9.96 10.60
CA GLY A 128 -6.82 -10.30 9.88
C GLY A 128 -6.97 -10.44 8.36
N ALA A 129 -8.19 -10.59 7.85
CA ALA A 129 -8.44 -10.77 6.41
C ALA A 129 -8.40 -9.48 5.58
N GLY A 130 -8.18 -8.31 6.20
CA GLY A 130 -7.97 -7.04 5.48
C GLY A 130 -6.50 -6.83 5.08
N GLY A 131 -6.21 -5.83 4.24
CA GLY A 131 -4.86 -5.59 3.71
C GLY A 131 -3.76 -5.48 4.78
N VAL A 132 -3.96 -4.64 5.79
CA VAL A 132 -3.02 -4.52 6.94
C VAL A 132 -2.93 -5.83 7.72
N GLY A 133 -4.06 -6.50 7.95
CA GLY A 133 -4.12 -7.77 8.68
C GLY A 133 -3.33 -8.88 7.99
N LEU A 134 -3.49 -9.04 6.68
CA LEU A 134 -2.77 -10.04 5.90
C LEU A 134 -1.27 -9.74 5.86
N ALA A 135 -0.89 -8.47 5.69
CA ALA A 135 0.51 -8.06 5.80
C ALA A 135 1.09 -8.35 7.19
N ALA A 136 0.31 -8.13 8.26
CA ALA A 136 0.74 -8.43 9.62
C ALA A 136 0.93 -9.93 9.86
N ILE A 137 0.02 -10.78 9.35
CA ILE A 137 0.15 -12.23 9.42
C ILE A 137 1.45 -12.68 8.75
N GLN A 138 1.68 -12.27 7.49
CA GLN A 138 2.87 -12.66 6.75
C GLN A 138 4.17 -12.20 7.44
N ILE A 139 4.22 -10.95 7.89
CA ILE A 139 5.39 -10.40 8.59
C ILE A 139 5.63 -11.15 9.91
N ALA A 140 4.61 -11.37 10.73
CA ALA A 140 4.74 -12.10 11.99
C ALA A 140 5.24 -13.55 11.76
N LYS A 141 4.77 -14.21 10.70
CA LYS A 141 5.29 -15.53 10.31
C LYS A 141 6.76 -15.49 9.88
N LEU A 142 7.17 -14.49 9.11
CA LEU A 142 8.58 -14.30 8.74
C LEU A 142 9.49 -14.02 9.95
N LEU A 143 8.95 -13.40 11.01
CA LEU A 143 9.65 -13.19 12.28
C LEU A 143 9.70 -14.45 13.17
N GLY A 144 9.08 -15.55 12.76
CA GLY A 144 9.07 -16.80 13.52
C GLY A 144 8.03 -16.84 14.65
N ALA A 145 6.99 -16.01 14.59
CA ALA A 145 5.90 -16.04 15.56
C ALA A 145 4.85 -17.11 15.25
N THR A 146 4.11 -17.51 16.28
CA THR A 146 2.81 -18.19 16.15
C THR A 146 1.72 -17.13 15.94
N VAL A 147 0.91 -17.26 14.90
CA VAL A 147 -0.07 -16.26 14.51
C VAL A 147 -1.49 -16.79 14.70
N ILE A 148 -2.26 -16.08 15.52
CA ILE A 148 -3.69 -16.27 15.70
C ILE A 148 -4.39 -15.12 14.99
N GLY A 149 -5.38 -15.39 14.15
CA GLY A 149 -6.11 -14.35 13.44
C GLY A 149 -7.61 -14.41 13.70
N THR A 150 -8.29 -13.26 13.76
CA THR A 150 -9.76 -13.23 13.84
C THR A 150 -10.39 -12.60 12.59
N ALA A 151 -11.52 -13.15 12.14
CA ALA A 151 -12.34 -12.55 11.08
C ALA A 151 -13.81 -12.95 11.22
N SER A 152 -14.67 -12.30 10.42
CA SER A 152 -16.13 -12.37 10.55
C SER A 152 -16.81 -13.47 9.73
N SER A 153 -16.09 -14.21 8.89
CA SER A 153 -16.68 -15.27 8.05
C SER A 153 -15.71 -16.41 7.76
N PRO A 154 -16.21 -17.63 7.49
CA PRO A 154 -15.36 -18.76 7.11
C PRO A 154 -14.45 -18.49 5.91
N GLU A 155 -14.89 -17.74 4.88
CA GLU A 155 -14.02 -17.45 3.73
C GLU A 155 -12.85 -16.56 4.13
N LYS A 156 -13.09 -15.55 4.98
CA LYS A 156 -12.03 -14.68 5.50
C LYS A 156 -11.02 -15.44 6.34
N LEU A 157 -11.50 -16.34 7.20
CA LEU A 157 -10.66 -17.23 8.00
C LEU A 157 -9.81 -18.16 7.10
N ALA A 158 -10.39 -18.68 6.02
CA ALA A 158 -9.66 -19.50 5.04
C ALA A 158 -8.54 -18.73 4.34
N ILE A 159 -8.79 -17.47 3.93
CA ILE A 159 -7.76 -16.60 3.36
C ILE A 159 -6.60 -16.42 4.36
N MET A 160 -6.90 -16.17 5.62
CA MET A 160 -5.87 -15.95 6.65
C MET A 160 -5.01 -17.19 6.89
N ARG A 161 -5.60 -18.40 6.92
CA ARG A 161 -4.84 -19.65 6.97
C ARG A 161 -3.92 -19.79 5.76
N ALA A 162 -4.42 -19.52 4.56
CA ALA A 162 -3.62 -19.57 3.33
C ALA A 162 -2.46 -18.56 3.32
N GLN A 163 -2.58 -17.46 4.07
CA GLN A 163 -1.54 -16.44 4.22
C GLN A 163 -0.59 -16.69 5.40
N GLY A 164 -0.77 -17.79 6.13
CA GLY A 164 0.18 -18.28 7.14
C GLY A 164 -0.30 -18.23 8.59
N ALA A 165 -1.54 -17.83 8.88
CA ALA A 165 -2.06 -17.90 10.25
C ALA A 165 -2.14 -19.36 10.73
N ASP A 166 -1.59 -19.66 11.90
CA ASP A 166 -1.59 -21.00 12.51
C ASP A 166 -2.97 -21.35 13.09
N HIS A 167 -3.67 -20.32 13.60
CA HIS A 167 -5.01 -20.46 14.17
C HIS A 167 -5.92 -19.32 13.69
N VAL A 168 -7.20 -19.63 13.45
CA VAL A 168 -8.26 -18.67 13.12
C VAL A 168 -9.61 -19.12 13.63
#